data_AF-A0A0M6X1L7-F1
#
_entry.id   AF-A0A0M6X1L7-F1
#
_cell.length_a   1.000
_cell.length_b   1.000
_cell.length_c   1.000
_cell.angle_alpha   90.00
_cell.angle_beta   90.00
_cell.angle_gamma   90.00
#
_symmetry.space_group_name_H-M   'P 1'
#
loop_
_entity.id
_entity.type
_entity.pdbx_description
1 polymer ?
#
loop_
_entity_poly.entity_id
_entity_poly.type
_entity_poly.pdbx_seq_one_letter_code
_entity_poly.pdbx_strand_id
1 'polypeptide(L)'
;MGKKSIELIVEECGDSPKQVQRYIKITELIPEMLEKVDDGSMGFTPAVQLSFLKKKEQKEMLDAMEFAQCTPSLSQALRIKKLSADGKLTVMDMEDILSEIKQKEIDRVVFKTEQLHRFFPVSYTAEQMRREILEMLKLNMNKYWDE
;
A
#
# COMPACT_ATOMS: atom_id res chain seq x y z
N MET A 1 -12.77 -14.39 36.84
CA MET A 1 -12.86 -14.32 35.37
C MET A 1 -11.46 -14.23 34.82
N GLY A 2 -11.03 -15.17 33.98
CA GLY A 2 -9.65 -15.21 33.47
C GLY A 2 -9.42 -14.11 32.44
N LYS A 3 -8.37 -13.30 32.64
CA LYS A 3 -7.87 -12.38 31.60
C LYS A 3 -7.37 -13.20 30.41
N LYS A 4 -7.65 -12.76 29.18
CA LYS A 4 -7.15 -13.44 27.97
C LYS A 4 -5.63 -13.22 27.87
N SER A 5 -4.86 -14.19 27.38
CA SER A 5 -3.39 -14.07 27.27
C SER A 5 -2.91 -12.83 26.52
N ILE A 6 -3.71 -12.32 25.57
CA ILE A 6 -3.43 -11.07 24.86
C ILE A 6 -3.45 -9.85 25.80
N GLU A 7 -4.37 -9.83 26.77
CA GLU A 7 -4.48 -8.72 27.74
C GLU A 7 -3.26 -8.68 28.67
N LEU A 8 -2.69 -9.84 29.01
CA LEU A 8 -1.45 -9.93 29.79
C LEU A 8 -0.23 -9.40 29.00
N ILE A 9 -0.11 -9.78 27.72
CA ILE A 9 1.00 -9.32 26.86
C ILE A 9 0.91 -7.80 26.60
N VAL A 10 -0.32 -7.26 26.48
CA VAL A 10 -0.56 -5.82 26.31
C VAL A 10 -0.14 -5.04 27.57
N GLU A 11 -0.43 -5.58 28.76
CA GLU A 11 -0.02 -5.00 30.05
C GLU A 11 1.51 -4.95 30.20
N GLU A 12 2.26 -5.90 29.62
CA GLU A 12 3.73 -5.94 29.70
C GLU A 12 4.46 -5.15 28.60
N CYS A 13 3.97 -5.17 27.36
CA CYS A 13 4.66 -4.55 26.21
C CYS A 13 4.21 -3.11 25.90
N GLY A 14 3.07 -2.65 26.42
CA GLY A 14 2.50 -1.32 26.11
C GLY A 14 1.91 -1.19 24.69
N ASP A 15 1.97 -2.25 23.89
CA ASP A 15 1.38 -2.31 22.56
C ASP A 15 -0.14 -2.44 22.61
N SER A 16 -0.84 -1.88 21.62
CA SER A 16 -2.29 -2.07 21.54
C SER A 16 -2.64 -3.56 21.31
N PRO A 17 -3.78 -4.06 21.84
CA PRO A 17 -4.22 -5.43 21.59
C PRO A 17 -4.30 -5.81 20.10
N LYS A 18 -4.62 -4.82 19.25
CA LYS A 18 -4.65 -5.00 17.79
C LYS A 18 -3.26 -5.23 17.20
N GLN A 19 -2.23 -4.57 17.75
CA GLN A 19 -0.85 -4.72 17.28
C GLN A 19 -0.28 -6.07 17.67
N VAL A 20 -0.50 -6.52 18.91
CA VAL A 20 -0.15 -7.87 19.37
C VAL A 20 -0.82 -8.94 18.50
N GLN A 21 -2.11 -8.78 18.18
CA GLN A 21 -2.80 -9.70 17.26
C GLN A 21 -2.20 -9.73 15.86
N ARG A 22 -1.74 -8.59 15.33
CA ARG A 22 -1.07 -8.55 14.01
C ARG A 22 0.26 -9.28 14.03
N TYR A 23 1.05 -9.14 15.09
CA TYR A 23 2.29 -9.88 15.26
C TYR A 23 2.05 -11.38 15.35
N ILE A 24 1.05 -11.82 16.13
CA ILE A 24 0.67 -13.23 16.16
C ILE A 24 0.21 -13.69 14.77
N LYS A 25 -0.57 -12.88 14.07
CA LYS A 25 -1.13 -13.27 12.78
C LYS A 25 -0.09 -13.40 11.70
N ILE A 26 1.02 -12.65 11.74
CA ILE A 26 2.07 -12.76 10.73
C ILE A 26 2.80 -14.11 10.80
N THR A 27 2.86 -14.75 11.98
CA THR A 27 3.50 -16.07 12.13
C THR A 27 2.75 -17.19 11.40
N GLU A 28 1.54 -16.91 10.90
CA GLU A 28 0.79 -17.82 10.02
C GLU A 28 1.22 -17.74 8.55
N LEU A 29 2.21 -16.93 8.19
CA LEU A 29 2.84 -16.97 6.87
C LEU A 29 3.68 -18.24 6.68
N ILE A 30 3.92 -18.62 5.44
CA ILE A 30 4.96 -19.60 5.09
C ILE A 30 6.36 -18.98 5.21
N PRO A 31 7.41 -19.78 5.49
CA PRO A 31 8.77 -19.26 5.72
C PRO A 31 9.26 -18.32 4.62
N GLU A 32 8.99 -18.63 3.37
CA GLU A 32 9.43 -17.87 2.20
C GLU A 32 8.76 -16.48 2.13
N MET A 33 7.54 -16.35 2.65
CA MET A 33 6.87 -15.05 2.77
C MET A 33 7.35 -14.27 3.99
N LEU A 34 7.74 -14.95 5.07
CA LEU A 34 8.35 -14.30 6.24
C LEU A 34 9.71 -13.72 5.89
N GLU A 35 10.54 -14.46 5.14
CA GLU A 35 11.84 -13.98 4.68
C GLU A 35 11.72 -12.67 3.89
N LYS A 36 10.70 -12.56 3.02
CA LYS A 36 10.39 -11.30 2.30
C LYS A 36 9.99 -10.14 3.21
N VAL A 37 9.44 -10.42 4.40
CA VAL A 37 9.16 -9.37 5.39
C VAL A 37 10.43 -8.99 6.13
N ASP A 38 11.24 -9.98 6.50
CA ASP A 38 12.49 -9.80 7.24
C ASP A 38 13.55 -9.06 6.42
N ASP A 39 13.65 -9.35 5.11
CA ASP A 39 14.54 -8.65 4.17
C ASP A 39 14.03 -7.27 3.72
N GLY A 40 12.79 -6.92 4.10
CA GLY A 40 12.14 -5.65 3.79
C GLY A 40 11.56 -5.52 2.39
N SER A 41 11.61 -6.56 1.55
CA SER A 41 11.02 -6.56 0.21
C SER A 41 9.48 -6.55 0.23
N MET A 42 8.86 -7.00 1.32
CA MET A 42 7.42 -6.95 1.56
C MET A 42 7.10 -6.20 2.85
N GLY A 43 6.22 -5.19 2.75
CA GLY A 43 5.77 -4.45 3.93
C GLY A 43 4.97 -5.30 4.93
N PHE A 44 5.14 -5.02 6.22
CA PHE A 44 4.44 -5.70 7.32
C PHE A 44 2.91 -5.70 7.17
N THR A 45 2.31 -4.60 6.72
CA THR A 45 0.85 -4.48 6.63
C THR A 45 0.23 -5.35 5.52
N PRO A 46 0.76 -5.35 4.28
CA PRO A 46 0.40 -6.36 3.27
C PRO A 46 0.61 -7.80 3.77
N ALA A 47 1.74 -8.09 4.40
CA ALA A 47 2.07 -9.43 4.91
C ALA A 47 1.04 -9.94 5.93
N VAL A 48 0.59 -9.08 6.85
CA VAL A 48 -0.51 -9.39 7.78
C VAL A 48 -1.82 -9.71 7.06
N GLN A 49 -2.11 -9.14 5.89
CA GLN A 49 -3.30 -9.53 5.13
C GLN A 49 -3.12 -10.89 4.45
N LEU A 50 -1.95 -11.15 3.87
CA LEU A 50 -1.66 -12.41 3.19
C LEU A 50 -1.60 -13.60 4.16
N SER A 51 -1.31 -13.36 5.44
CA SER A 51 -1.34 -14.42 6.46
C SER A 51 -2.75 -14.94 6.81
N PHE A 52 -3.80 -14.32 6.25
CA PHE A 52 -5.17 -14.88 6.29
C PHE A 52 -5.44 -15.87 5.15
N LEU A 53 -4.59 -15.94 4.14
CA LEU A 53 -4.72 -16.90 3.04
C LEU A 53 -4.40 -18.31 3.51
N LYS A 54 -4.99 -19.31 2.84
CA LYS A 54 -4.63 -20.71 3.07
C LYS A 54 -3.17 -20.93 2.66
N LYS A 55 -2.49 -21.90 3.28
CA LYS A 55 -1.09 -22.22 2.96
C LYS A 55 -0.85 -22.54 1.47
N LYS A 56 -1.84 -23.12 0.79
CA LYS A 56 -1.78 -23.35 -0.68
C LYS A 56 -1.80 -22.02 -1.44
N GLU A 57 -2.74 -21.15 -1.12
CA GLU A 57 -2.89 -19.82 -1.74
C GLU A 57 -1.66 -18.93 -1.45
N GLN A 58 -1.00 -19.09 -0.30
CA GLN A 58 0.27 -18.40 -0.02
C GLN A 58 1.42 -18.85 -0.94
N LYS A 59 1.48 -20.13 -1.32
CA LYS A 59 2.47 -20.62 -2.29
C LYS A 59 2.18 -20.11 -3.70
N GLU A 60 0.92 -20.18 -4.11
CA GLU A 60 0.45 -19.62 -5.39
C GLU A 60 0.73 -18.11 -5.47
N MET A 61 0.61 -17.40 -4.34
CA MET A 61 0.96 -15.98 -4.25
C MET A 61 2.44 -15.73 -4.49
N LEU A 62 3.35 -16.62 -4.04
CA LEU A 62 4.78 -16.50 -4.35
C LEU A 62 5.04 -16.67 -5.84
N ASP A 63 4.39 -17.64 -6.48
CA ASP A 63 4.48 -17.84 -7.93
C ASP A 63 3.99 -16.59 -8.68
N ALA A 64 2.86 -16.01 -8.24
CA ALA A 64 2.32 -14.79 -8.82
C ALA A 64 3.24 -13.56 -8.58
N MET A 65 3.90 -13.46 -7.43
CA MET A 65 4.88 -12.39 -7.14
C MET A 65 6.11 -12.52 -8.04
N GLU A 66 6.58 -13.74 -8.29
CA GLU A 66 7.69 -14.02 -9.21
C GLU A 66 7.26 -13.68 -10.65
N PHE A 67 6.07 -14.09 -11.07
CA PHE A 67 5.55 -13.74 -12.40
C PHE A 67 5.46 -12.22 -12.62
N ALA A 68 4.87 -11.50 -11.66
CA ALA A 68 4.70 -10.05 -11.74
C ALA A 68 5.96 -9.25 -11.34
N GLN A 69 7.03 -9.93 -10.90
CA GLN A 69 8.27 -9.34 -10.36
C GLN A 69 8.01 -8.24 -9.31
N CYS A 70 6.99 -8.43 -8.45
CA CYS A 70 6.68 -7.48 -7.39
C CYS A 70 5.92 -8.09 -6.21
N THR A 71 6.02 -7.44 -5.05
CA THR A 71 5.18 -7.73 -3.89
C THR A 71 3.91 -6.87 -3.89
N PRO A 72 2.78 -7.36 -3.36
CA PRO A 72 1.53 -6.62 -3.34
C PRO A 72 1.59 -5.41 -2.41
N SER A 73 0.98 -4.32 -2.86
CA SER A 73 0.60 -3.19 -2.00
C SER A 73 -0.51 -3.60 -1.01
N LEU A 74 -0.81 -2.71 -0.05
CA LEU A 74 -1.87 -2.96 0.92
C LEU A 74 -3.24 -3.13 0.25
N SER A 75 -3.57 -2.29 -0.73
CA SER A 75 -4.86 -2.37 -1.44
C SER A 75 -5.00 -3.67 -2.22
N GLN A 76 -3.93 -4.11 -2.89
CA GLN A 76 -3.87 -5.41 -3.58
C GLN A 76 -4.05 -6.56 -2.58
N ALA A 77 -3.28 -6.58 -1.49
CA ALA A 77 -3.36 -7.64 -0.47
C ALA A 77 -4.76 -7.73 0.18
N LEU A 78 -5.46 -6.60 0.39
CA LEU A 78 -6.84 -6.58 0.88
C LEU A 78 -7.83 -7.22 -0.10
N ARG A 79 -7.67 -6.95 -1.41
CA ARG A 79 -8.50 -7.56 -2.46
C ARG A 79 -8.28 -9.06 -2.57
N ILE A 80 -7.02 -9.49 -2.55
CA ILE A 80 -6.63 -10.90 -2.59
C ILE A 80 -7.22 -11.65 -1.39
N LYS A 81 -7.05 -11.10 -0.18
CA LYS A 81 -7.65 -11.65 1.05
C LYS A 81 -9.16 -11.79 0.95
N LYS A 82 -9.85 -10.79 0.39
CA LYS A 82 -11.31 -10.83 0.21
C LYS A 82 -11.73 -11.97 -0.72
N LEU A 83 -11.07 -12.13 -1.86
CA LEU A 83 -11.34 -13.22 -2.80
C LEU A 83 -11.10 -14.61 -2.18
N SER A 84 -10.05 -14.75 -1.36
CA SER A 84 -9.77 -16.01 -0.64
C SER A 84 -10.86 -16.32 0.38
N ALA A 85 -11.28 -15.32 1.16
CA ALA A 85 -12.37 -15.45 2.13
C ALA A 85 -13.69 -15.85 1.46
N ASP A 86 -13.94 -15.34 0.24
CA ASP A 86 -15.10 -15.69 -0.58
C ASP A 86 -14.95 -17.05 -1.30
N GLY A 87 -13.80 -17.72 -1.19
CA GLY A 87 -13.50 -19.00 -1.83
C GLY A 87 -13.33 -18.92 -3.35
N LYS A 88 -13.08 -17.73 -3.89
CA LYS A 88 -13.03 -17.44 -5.33
C LYS A 88 -11.64 -17.14 -5.86
N LEU A 89 -10.65 -17.05 -4.97
CA LEU A 89 -9.29 -16.67 -5.36
C LEU A 89 -8.64 -17.77 -6.22
N THR A 90 -8.21 -17.37 -7.41
CA THR A 90 -7.39 -18.19 -8.32
C THR A 90 -5.99 -17.59 -8.49
N VAL A 91 -5.06 -18.36 -9.06
CA VAL A 91 -3.71 -17.87 -9.38
C VAL A 91 -3.78 -16.71 -10.38
N MET A 92 -4.63 -16.83 -11.41
CA MET A 92 -4.84 -15.74 -12.38
C MET A 92 -5.35 -14.46 -11.72
N ASP A 93 -6.25 -14.55 -10.73
CA ASP A 93 -6.68 -13.35 -10.00
C ASP A 93 -5.52 -12.68 -9.25
N MET A 94 -4.59 -13.47 -8.67
CA MET A 94 -3.41 -12.93 -7.99
C MET A 94 -2.46 -12.25 -8.98
N GLU A 95 -2.19 -12.90 -10.10
CA GLU A 95 -1.34 -12.39 -11.18
C GLU A 95 -1.93 -11.10 -11.78
N ASP A 96 -3.23 -11.09 -12.08
CA ASP A 96 -3.94 -9.92 -12.59
C ASP A 96 -3.87 -8.77 -11.58
N ILE A 97 -4.19 -9.02 -10.31
CA ILE A 97 -4.16 -7.99 -9.26
C ILE A 97 -2.74 -7.44 -9.05
N LEU A 98 -1.70 -8.27 -9.15
CA LEU A 98 -0.31 -7.83 -9.03
C LEU A 98 0.18 -7.07 -10.26
N SER A 99 -0.25 -7.52 -11.44
CA SER A 99 0.10 -6.93 -12.75
C SER A 99 -0.68 -5.66 -13.05
N GLU A 100 -1.77 -5.40 -12.32
CA GLU A 100 -2.39 -4.09 -12.29
C GLU A 100 -1.31 -3.07 -12.00
N ILE A 101 -1.03 -2.23 -13.02
CA ILE A 101 -0.10 -1.12 -12.94
C ILE A 101 -0.40 -0.44 -11.61
N LYS A 102 0.57 -0.50 -10.68
CA LYS A 102 0.53 0.28 -9.45
C LYS A 102 0.10 1.65 -9.92
N GLN A 103 -1.14 2.09 -9.62
CA GLN A 103 -1.52 3.48 -9.82
C GLN A 103 -0.36 4.20 -9.22
N LYS A 104 0.44 4.86 -10.08
CA LYS A 104 1.75 5.37 -9.70
C LYS A 104 1.54 6.00 -8.34
N GLU A 105 2.48 5.83 -7.42
CA GLU A 105 2.67 6.90 -6.45
C GLU A 105 2.75 8.15 -7.32
N ILE A 106 1.60 8.85 -7.46
CA ILE A 106 1.53 10.07 -8.21
C ILE A 106 2.44 10.90 -7.34
N ASP A 107 3.66 11.17 -7.80
CA ASP A 107 4.54 12.08 -7.12
C ASP A 107 3.81 13.41 -7.08
N ARG A 108 3.11 13.63 -5.97
CA ARG A 108 2.26 14.78 -5.77
C ARG A 108 3.21 15.91 -5.45
N VAL A 109 3.41 16.80 -6.42
CA VAL A 109 4.02 18.09 -6.14
C VAL A 109 2.98 18.92 -5.40
N VAL A 110 3.13 18.99 -4.07
CA VAL A 110 2.25 19.77 -3.19
C VAL A 110 2.93 21.09 -2.85
N PHE A 111 2.24 22.19 -3.13
CA PHE A 111 2.66 23.53 -2.71
C PHE A 111 1.79 23.97 -1.54
N LYS A 112 2.40 24.56 -0.51
CA LYS A 112 1.64 25.31 0.50
C LYS A 112 1.18 26.63 -0.11
N THR A 113 -0.03 27.06 0.20
CA THR A 113 -0.61 28.31 -0.29
C THR A 113 0.27 29.53 0.01
N GLU A 114 0.93 29.55 1.17
CA GLU A 114 1.90 30.59 1.55
C GLU A 114 3.10 30.70 0.60
N GLN A 115 3.54 29.58 0.01
CA GLN A 115 4.63 29.57 -0.97
C GLN A 115 4.18 30.21 -2.28
N LEU A 116 2.92 29.98 -2.68
CA LEU A 116 2.34 30.50 -3.91
C LEU A 116 1.97 31.98 -3.81
N HIS A 117 1.49 32.48 -2.66
CA HIS A 117 1.13 33.89 -2.48
C HIS A 117 2.26 34.90 -2.73
N ARG A 118 3.52 34.45 -2.76
CA ARG A 118 4.66 35.30 -3.17
C ARG A 118 4.69 35.61 -4.66
N PHE A 119 3.97 34.83 -5.47
CA PHE A 119 3.95 34.89 -6.93
C PHE A 119 2.57 35.28 -7.49
N PHE A 120 1.54 35.35 -6.64
CA PHE A 120 0.17 35.68 -7.03
C PHE A 120 -0.38 36.87 -6.23
N PRO A 121 -1.35 37.63 -6.78
CA PRO A 121 -2.05 38.67 -6.04
C PRO A 121 -2.68 38.14 -4.74
N VAL A 122 -2.69 38.97 -3.69
CA VAL A 122 -3.24 38.59 -2.36
C VAL A 122 -4.73 38.22 -2.43
N SER A 123 -5.46 38.73 -3.42
CA SER A 123 -6.88 38.46 -3.64
C SER A 123 -7.18 37.11 -4.31
N TYR A 124 -6.15 36.36 -4.75
CA TYR A 124 -6.36 35.08 -5.44
C TYR A 124 -6.73 33.96 -4.47
N THR A 125 -7.76 33.21 -4.83
CA THR A 125 -8.13 31.95 -4.19
C THR A 125 -7.22 30.81 -4.66
N ALA A 126 -7.19 29.71 -3.88
CA ALA A 126 -6.43 28.50 -4.26
C ALA A 126 -6.82 27.96 -5.64
N GLU A 127 -8.11 28.00 -6.01
CA GLU A 127 -8.58 27.56 -7.32
C GLU A 127 -8.12 28.47 -8.45
N GLN A 128 -8.08 29.78 -8.22
CA GLN A 128 -7.54 30.74 -9.19
C GLN A 128 -6.03 30.54 -9.38
N MET A 129 -5.28 30.35 -8.30
CA MET A 129 -3.84 30.02 -8.37
C MET A 129 -3.60 28.72 -9.12
N ARG A 130 -4.37 27.66 -8.81
CA ARG A 130 -4.27 26.36 -9.50
C ARG A 130 -4.51 26.51 -11.01
N ARG A 131 -5.54 27.25 -11.41
CA ARG A 131 -5.85 27.49 -12.82
C ARG A 131 -4.72 28.22 -13.52
N GLU A 132 -4.22 29.30 -12.92
CA GLU A 132 -3.16 30.12 -13.50
C GLU A 132 -1.84 29.36 -13.63
N ILE A 133 -1.48 28.54 -12.63
CA ILE A 133 -0.30 27.66 -12.68
C ILE A 133 -0.42 26.70 -13.87
N LEU A 134 -1.58 26.09 -14.09
CA LEU A 134 -1.79 25.17 -15.21
C LEU A 134 -1.69 25.88 -16.57
N GLU A 135 -2.23 27.10 -16.70
CA GLU A 135 -2.11 27.88 -17.94
C GLU A 135 -0.66 28.30 -18.22
N MET A 136 0.08 28.78 -17.21
CA MET A 136 1.51 29.10 -17.35
C MET A 136 2.34 27.88 -17.78
N LEU A 137 2.04 26.69 -17.25
CA LEU A 137 2.71 25.47 -17.63
C LEU A 137 2.36 25.02 -19.06
N LYS A 138 1.09 25.14 -19.47
CA LYS A 138 0.68 24.86 -20.86
C LYS A 138 1.36 25.76 -21.88
N LEU A 139 1.46 27.06 -21.60
CA LEU A 139 2.14 28.02 -22.48
C LEU A 139 3.64 27.70 -22.62
N ASN A 140 4.26 27.20 -21.56
CA ASN A 140 5.66 26.79 -21.59
C ASN A 140 5.86 25.32 -22.01
N MET A 141 4.80 24.55 -22.21
CA MET A 141 4.86 23.12 -22.57
C MET A 141 5.64 22.94 -23.87
N ASN A 142 5.42 23.80 -24.86
CA ASN A 142 6.11 23.77 -26.15
C ASN A 142 7.63 23.96 -26.06
N LYS A 143 8.18 24.44 -24.92
CA LYS A 143 9.63 24.57 -24.72
C LYS A 143 10.30 23.30 -24.23
N TYR A 144 9.56 22.35 -23.68
CA TYR A 144 10.09 21.16 -23.02
C TYR A 144 9.65 19.85 -23.70
N TRP A 145 8.83 19.94 -24.76
CA TRP A 145 8.27 18.78 -25.46
C TRP A 145 8.81 18.59 -26.89
N ASP A 146 9.70 19.48 -27.34
CA ASP A 146 10.45 19.35 -28.61
C ASP A 146 11.91 18.84 -28.39
N GLU A 147 12.24 18.32 -27.21
CA GLU A 147 13.44 17.51 -26.90
C GLU A 147 13.05 16.08 -26.51
#